data_AF-A0A356NW64-F1
#
_entry.id   AF-A0A356NW64-F1
#
_cell.length_a   1.000
_cell.length_b   1.000
_cell.length_c   1.000
_cell.angle_alpha   90.00
_cell.angle_beta   90.00
_cell.angle_gamma   90.00
#
_symmetry.space_group_name_H-M   'P 1'
#
loop_
_entity.id
_entity.type
_entity.pdbx_description
1 polymer ?
#
loop_
_entity_poly.entity_id
_entity_poly.type
_entity_poly.pdbx_seq_one_letter_code
_entity_poly.pdbx_strand_id
1 'polypeptide(L)'
;MGEVIYLETAVAAARHLPDDSTLTATDIKRLESIRDNVEALLNMVAGVRRDPEAVAYASARFGLMRMYHLHGRAAAMGFADRCIETAEMAQDLDHC
;
A
#
# COMPACT_ATOMS: atom_id res chain seq x y z
N MET A 1 -19.17 38.71 16.11
CA MET A 1 -17.90 38.21 16.67
C MET A 1 -17.80 36.73 16.30
N GLY A 2 -17.30 36.44 15.10
CA GLY A 2 -17.11 35.07 14.63
C GLY A 2 -15.71 34.61 15.01
N GLU A 3 -15.62 33.54 15.77
CA GLU A 3 -14.34 32.97 16.19
C GLU A 3 -13.71 32.24 15.00
N VAL A 4 -12.52 32.71 14.59
CA VAL A 4 -11.73 32.08 13.53
C VAL A 4 -10.99 30.92 14.17
N ILE A 5 -11.40 29.69 13.85
CA ILE A 5 -10.68 28.49 14.27
C ILE A 5 -9.42 28.41 13.40
N TYR A 6 -8.27 28.74 13.99
CA TYR A 6 -6.97 28.43 13.40
C TYR A 6 -6.80 26.91 13.45
N LEU A 7 -6.95 26.26 12.29
CA LEU A 7 -6.56 24.86 12.06
C LEU A 7 -5.03 24.77 12.02
N GLU A 8 -4.38 25.17 13.10
CA GLU A 8 -2.97 24.89 13.28
C GLU A 8 -2.82 23.41 13.66
N THR A 9 -2.35 22.66 12.67
CA THR A 9 -1.40 21.57 12.90
C THR A 9 -1.99 20.30 13.52
N ALA A 10 -3.12 19.84 12.97
CA ALA A 10 -3.51 18.43 13.03
C ALA A 10 -3.07 17.66 11.76
N VAL A 11 -2.06 18.14 11.05
CA VAL A 11 -1.22 17.25 10.24
C VAL A 11 -0.34 16.50 11.24
N ALA A 12 -0.94 15.58 12.00
CA ALA A 12 -0.20 14.49 12.62
C ALA A 12 0.63 13.92 11.48
N ALA A 13 1.94 14.21 11.49
CA ALA A 13 2.84 14.10 10.35
C ALA A 13 2.42 12.93 9.50
N ALA A 14 1.68 13.22 8.42
CA ALA A 14 1.33 12.21 7.44
C ALA A 14 2.69 11.85 6.90
N ARG A 15 3.30 10.80 7.45
CA ARG A 15 4.55 10.26 6.94
C ARG A 15 4.23 10.03 5.49
N HIS A 16 4.79 10.87 4.63
CA HIS A 16 4.62 10.69 3.22
C HIS A 16 5.07 9.25 2.95
N LEU A 17 4.36 8.51 2.10
CA LEU A 17 4.96 7.29 1.58
C LEU A 17 6.37 7.66 1.12
N PRO A 18 7.41 6.92 1.54
CA PRO A 18 8.77 7.28 1.23
C PRO A 18 8.86 7.57 -0.26
N ASP A 19 9.41 8.73 -0.60
CA ASP A 19 9.66 9.07 -1.99
C ASP A 19 10.71 8.09 -2.48
N ASP A 20 10.30 7.19 -3.39
CA ASP A 20 11.14 6.10 -3.87
C ASP A 20 12.46 6.63 -4.46
N SER A 21 12.48 7.90 -4.92
CA SER A 21 13.67 8.58 -5.44
C SER A 21 14.72 8.93 -4.38
N THR A 22 14.40 8.80 -3.09
CA THR A 22 15.29 9.11 -1.95
C THR A 22 15.78 7.87 -1.21
N LEU A 23 15.32 6.67 -1.60
CA LEU A 23 15.66 5.42 -0.92
C LEU A 23 17.09 4.97 -1.25
N THR A 24 17.81 4.52 -0.23
CA THR A 24 19.10 3.85 -0.46
C THR A 24 18.89 2.44 -1.01
N ALA A 25 19.88 1.88 -1.70
CA ALA A 25 19.83 0.49 -2.18
C ALA A 25 19.57 -0.52 -1.05
N THR A 26 20.00 -0.22 0.17
CA THR A 26 19.73 -1.03 1.36
C THR A 26 18.27 -0.95 1.78
N ASP A 27 17.67 0.24 1.73
CA ASP A 27 16.25 0.44 2.05
C ASP A 27 15.36 -0.26 1.02
N ILE A 28 15.70 -0.17 -0.27
CA ILE A 28 15.00 -0.86 -1.35
C ILE A 28 15.01 -2.37 -1.09
N LYS A 29 16.18 -2.98 -0.89
CA LYS A 29 16.29 -4.42 -0.59
C LYS A 29 15.50 -4.84 0.64
N ARG A 30 15.49 -3.99 1.67
CA ARG A 30 14.70 -4.25 2.87
C ARG A 30 13.20 -4.24 2.56
N LEU A 31 12.72 -3.27 1.80
CA LEU A 31 11.31 -3.17 1.41
C LEU A 31 10.89 -4.33 0.50
N GLU A 32 11.73 -4.71 -0.46
CA GLU A 32 11.53 -5.89 -1.32
C GLU A 32 11.42 -7.15 -0.47
N SER A 33 12.36 -7.37 0.47
CA SER A 33 12.30 -8.53 1.35
C SER A 33 11.01 -8.56 2.20
N ILE A 34 10.51 -7.41 2.66
CA ILE A 34 9.23 -7.34 3.38
C ILE A 34 8.07 -7.74 2.46
N ARG A 35 8.01 -7.19 1.24
CA ARG A 35 6.99 -7.53 0.24
C ARG A 35 6.99 -9.03 -0.05
N ASP A 36 8.15 -9.59 -0.38
CA ASP A 36 8.29 -11.00 -0.78
C ASP A 36 7.89 -11.94 0.36
N ASN A 37 8.24 -11.60 1.61
CA ASN A 37 7.81 -12.34 2.79
C ASN A 37 6.29 -12.29 2.99
N VAL A 38 5.67 -11.12 2.80
CA VAL A 38 4.21 -10.97 2.88
C VAL A 38 3.53 -11.79 1.79
N GLU A 39 4.05 -11.75 0.56
CA GLU A 39 3.52 -12.53 -0.56
C GLU A 39 3.61 -14.04 -0.31
N ALA A 40 4.76 -14.53 0.17
CA ALA A 40 4.94 -15.93 0.53
C ALA A 40 3.94 -16.39 1.61
N LEU A 41 3.67 -15.55 2.61
CA LEU A 41 2.68 -15.83 3.65
C LEU A 41 1.26 -15.89 3.08
N LEU A 42 0.88 -14.93 2.23
CA LEU A 42 -0.45 -14.92 1.61
C LEU A 42 -0.65 -16.13 0.69
N ASN A 43 0.36 -16.48 -0.10
CA ASN A 43 0.35 -17.67 -0.95
C ASN A 43 0.21 -18.96 -0.13
N MET A 44 0.91 -19.06 1.00
CA MET A 44 0.75 -20.18 1.93
C MET A 44 -0.68 -20.26 2.46
N VAL A 45 -1.25 -19.15 2.93
CA VAL A 45 -2.63 -19.12 3.47
C VAL A 45 -3.64 -19.49 2.38
N ALA A 46 -3.47 -18.96 1.16
CA ALA A 46 -4.29 -19.31 0.01
C ALA A 46 -4.24 -20.81 -0.30
N GLY A 47 -3.05 -21.42 -0.30
CA GLY A 47 -2.88 -22.86 -0.48
C GLY A 47 -3.55 -23.69 0.62
N VAL A 48 -3.41 -23.29 1.89
CA VAL A 48 -4.01 -23.99 3.04
C VAL A 48 -5.53 -23.90 3.03
N ARG A 49 -6.09 -22.73 2.70
CA ARG A 49 -7.56 -22.51 2.68
C ARG A 49 -8.22 -22.96 1.39
N ARG A 50 -7.44 -23.17 0.32
CA ARG A 50 -7.92 -23.46 -1.05
C ARG A 50 -8.90 -22.40 -1.56
N ASP A 51 -8.69 -21.15 -1.13
CA ASP A 51 -9.51 -20.00 -1.50
C ASP A 51 -8.61 -18.77 -1.67
N PRO A 52 -7.92 -18.68 -2.81
CA PRO A 52 -6.99 -17.57 -3.08
C PRO A 52 -7.72 -16.23 -3.21
N GLU A 53 -8.96 -16.22 -3.72
CA GLU A 53 -9.75 -15.01 -3.89
C GLU A 53 -10.11 -14.39 -2.54
N ALA A 54 -10.62 -15.19 -1.59
CA ALA A 54 -10.95 -14.68 -0.26
C ALA A 54 -9.71 -14.14 0.47
N VAL A 55 -8.55 -14.77 0.28
CA VAL A 55 -7.28 -14.30 0.85
C VAL A 55 -6.86 -12.96 0.24
N ALA A 56 -7.00 -12.79 -1.08
CA ALA A 56 -6.74 -11.53 -1.76
C ALA A 56 -7.66 -10.40 -1.27
N TYR A 57 -8.97 -10.66 -1.17
CA TYR A 57 -9.93 -9.66 -0.66
C TYR A 57 -9.64 -9.27 0.79
N ALA A 58 -9.35 -10.25 1.65
CA ALA A 58 -9.06 -9.99 3.06
C ALA A 58 -7.76 -9.20 3.25
N SER A 59 -6.69 -9.57 2.53
CA SER A 59 -5.39 -8.89 2.60
C SER A 59 -5.48 -7.46 2.07
N ALA A 60 -6.14 -7.24 0.93
CA ALA A 60 -6.35 -5.91 0.36
C ALA A 60 -7.16 -5.03 1.30
N ARG A 61 -8.27 -5.53 1.85
CA ARG A 61 -9.09 -4.80 2.83
C ARG A 61 -8.25 -4.37 4.04
N PHE A 62 -7.47 -5.29 4.61
CA PHE A 62 -6.61 -4.97 5.74
C PHE A 62 -5.55 -3.92 5.38
N GLY A 63 -4.83 -4.12 4.26
CA GLY A 63 -3.76 -3.24 3.81
C GLY A 63 -4.25 -1.80 3.55
N LEU A 64 -5.35 -1.65 2.81
CA LEU A 64 -5.93 -0.35 2.48
C LEU A 64 -6.47 0.37 3.72
N MET A 65 -7.17 -0.35 4.62
CA MET A 65 -7.63 0.24 5.89
C MET A 65 -6.45 0.67 6.75
N ARG A 66 -5.40 -0.14 6.85
CA ARG A 66 -4.20 0.19 7.62
C ARG A 66 -3.48 1.40 7.03
N MET A 67 -3.34 1.47 5.71
CA MET A 67 -2.77 2.62 5.00
C MET A 67 -3.58 3.89 5.25
N TYR A 68 -4.92 3.82 5.16
CA TYR A 68 -5.79 4.95 5.49
C TYR A 68 -5.55 5.45 6.92
N HIS A 69 -5.45 4.56 7.89
CA HIS A 69 -5.21 4.94 9.29
C HIS A 69 -3.82 5.54 9.55
N LEU A 70 -2.81 5.14 8.79
CA LEU A 70 -1.43 5.62 8.98
C LEU A 70 -1.11 6.88 8.18
N HIS A 71 -1.65 7.00 6.97
CA HIS A 71 -1.24 8.01 5.98
C HIS A 71 -2.40 8.87 5.45
N GLY A 72 -3.63 8.54 5.82
CA GLY A 72 -4.83 9.26 5.41
C GLY A 72 -5.36 8.85 4.02
N ARG A 73 -6.47 9.50 3.63
CA ARG A 73 -7.24 9.14 2.43
C ARG A 73 -6.45 9.24 1.13
N ALA A 74 -5.79 10.37 0.90
CA ALA A 74 -5.11 10.66 -0.36
C ALA A 74 -3.99 9.65 -0.64
N ALA A 75 -3.17 9.35 0.37
CA ALA A 75 -2.09 8.38 0.27
C ALA A 75 -2.61 6.96 -0.02
N ALA A 76 -3.67 6.53 0.68
CA ALA A 76 -4.25 5.20 0.47
C ALA A 76 -4.84 5.04 -0.94
N MET A 77 -5.54 6.06 -1.45
CA MET A 77 -6.08 6.03 -2.81
C MET A 77 -4.97 6.04 -3.87
N GLY A 78 -3.98 6.93 -3.74
CA GLY A 78 -2.87 6.99 -4.70
C GLY A 78 -2.03 5.72 -4.70
N PHE A 79 -1.91 5.03 -3.56
CA PHE A 79 -1.28 3.71 -3.50
C PHE A 79 -2.11 2.65 -4.26
N ALA A 80 -3.43 2.60 -4.03
CA ALA A 80 -4.30 1.65 -4.71
C ALA A 80 -4.30 1.84 -6.23
N ASP A 81 -4.29 3.10 -6.69
CA ASP A 81 -4.23 3.47 -8.10
C ASP A 81 -2.96 2.93 -8.77
N ARG A 82 -1.79 3.19 -8.17
CA ARG A 82 -0.51 2.65 -8.66
C ARG A 82 -0.46 1.14 -8.69
N CYS A 83 -1.09 0.45 -7.73
CA CYS A 83 -1.17 -1.01 -7.75
C CYS A 83 -1.95 -1.52 -8.97
N ILE A 84 -3.04 -0.82 -9.35
CA ILE A 84 -3.83 -1.17 -10.54
C ILE A 84 -3.04 -0.88 -11.81
N GLU A 85 -2.46 0.31 -11.93
CA GLU A 85 -1.61 0.69 -13.07
C GLU A 85 -0.47 -0.33 -13.28
N THR A 86 0.18 -0.75 -12.18
CA THR A 86 1.26 -1.76 -12.25
C THR A 86 0.75 -3.10 -12.77
N ALA A 87 -0.45 -3.52 -12.37
CA ALA A 87 -1.06 -4.76 -12.84
C ALA A 87 -1.45 -4.68 -14.33
N GLU A 88 -1.99 -3.55 -14.76
CA GLU A 88 -2.30 -3.29 -16.18
C GLU A 88 -1.04 -3.32 -17.04
N MET A 89 0.03 -2.65 -16.61
CA MET A 89 1.33 -2.67 -17.30
C MET A 89 1.92 -4.09 -17.39
N ALA A 90 1.79 -4.89 -16.33
CA ALA A 90 2.25 -6.28 -16.35
C ALA A 90 1.46 -7.12 -17.37
N GLN A 91 0.15 -6.94 -17.46
CA GLN A 91 -0.69 -7.60 -18.46
C GLN A 91 -0.32 -7.19 -19.90
N ASP A 92 -0.05 -5.90 -20.12
CA ASP A 92 0.36 -5.40 -21.43
C ASP A 92 1.71 -6.00 -21.89
N LEU A 93 2.65 -6.21 -20.96
CA LEU A 93 3.93 -6.86 -21.23
C LEU A 93 3.77 -8.36 -21.57
N ASP A 94 2.84 -9.05 -20.93
CA ASP A 94 2.56 -10.47 -21.20
C ASP A 94 1.84 -10.69 -22.56
N HIS A 95 1.30 -9.63 -23.16
CA HIS A 95 0.62 -9.65 -24.46
C HIS A 95 1.48 -9.19 -25.64
N CYS A 96 2.78 -8.89 -25.42
CA CYS A 96 3.78 -8.56 -26.44
C CYS A 96 4.70 -9.75 -26.76
#